data_AF-A0A151I9G3-F1
#
_entry.id   AF-A0A151I9G3-F1
#
_cell.length_a   1.000
_cell.length_b   1.000
_cell.length_c   1.000
_cell.angle_alpha   90.00
_cell.angle_beta   90.00
_cell.angle_gamma   90.00
#
_symmetry.space_group_name_H-M   'P 1'
#
loop_
_entity.id
_entity.type
_entity.pdbx_description
1 polymer ?
#
loop_
_entity_poly.entity_id
_entity_poly.type
_entity_poly.pdbx_seq_one_letter_code
_entity_poly.pdbx_strand_id
1 'polypeptide(L)'
;WSEGETKLLLDKYGQYMVMIGPMKQFKTKKIMWEKIATDLKNILDVSKTSLQCENRYKTIMKRKKKAIDNNKSTGRSKMTVPYENELSKIIQLDDSIEPEV
;
A
#
# COMPACT_ATOMS: atom_id res chain seq x y z
N TRP A 1 -13.57 0.39 -2.38
CA TRP A 1 -12.41 -0.46 -2.04
C TRP A 1 -12.91 -1.86 -1.82
N SER A 2 -13.14 -2.57 -2.91
CA SER A 2 -13.24 -4.02 -2.91
C SER A 2 -11.87 -4.63 -2.56
N GLU A 3 -11.85 -5.94 -2.31
CA GLU A 3 -10.61 -6.68 -2.10
C GLU A 3 -9.70 -6.59 -3.34
N GLY A 4 -10.25 -6.80 -4.54
CA GLY A 4 -9.53 -6.70 -5.80
C GLY A 4 -8.95 -5.30 -6.06
N GLU A 5 -9.74 -4.25 -5.83
CA GLU A 5 -9.25 -2.85 -5.94
C GLU A 5 -8.08 -2.60 -5.00
N THR A 6 -8.15 -3.13 -3.77
CA THR A 6 -7.10 -2.91 -2.76
C THR A 6 -5.84 -3.69 -3.09
N LYS A 7 -5.97 -4.95 -3.53
CA LYS A 7 -4.84 -5.79 -3.95
C LYS A 7 -4.11 -5.17 -5.13
N LEU A 8 -4.85 -4.73 -6.15
CA LEU A 8 -4.25 -4.06 -7.31
C LEU A 8 -3.54 -2.75 -6.92
N LEU A 9 -4.12 -1.97 -6.02
CA LEU A 9 -3.48 -0.75 -5.50
C LEU A 9 -2.15 -1.06 -4.80
N LEU A 10 -2.10 -2.08 -3.94
CA LEU A 10 -0.89 -2.45 -3.22
C LEU A 10 0.18 -3.02 -4.15
N ASP A 11 -0.22 -3.87 -5.10
CA ASP A 11 0.66 -4.42 -6.12
C ASP A 11 1.32 -3.32 -6.97
N LYS A 12 0.53 -2.39 -7.51
CA LYS A 12 1.06 -1.26 -8.29
C LYS A 12 1.90 -0.31 -7.46
N TYR A 13 1.55 -0.10 -6.19
CA TYR A 13 2.38 0.68 -5.28
C TYR A 13 3.77 0.08 -5.12
N GLY A 14 3.88 -1.22 -4.84
CA GLY A 14 5.18 -1.89 -4.70
C GLY A 14 6.04 -1.78 -5.96
N GLN A 15 5.44 -1.97 -7.14
CA GLN A 15 6.12 -1.84 -8.43
C GLN A 15 6.61 -0.42 -8.71
N TYR A 16 5.80 0.60 -8.37
CA TYR A 16 6.09 1.99 -8.72
C TYR A 16 6.90 2.76 -7.68
N MET A 17 6.89 2.31 -6.42
CA MET A 17 7.62 2.98 -5.35
C MET A 17 9.12 3.07 -5.64
N VAL A 18 9.71 1.98 -6.16
CA VAL A 18 11.12 1.93 -6.57
C VAL A 18 11.44 2.81 -7.78
N MET A 19 10.42 3.29 -8.49
CA MET A 19 10.53 4.15 -9.67
C MET A 19 10.35 5.64 -9.34
N ILE A 20 10.28 6.02 -8.06
CA ILE A 20 10.23 7.43 -7.64
C ILE A 20 11.63 8.01 -7.42
N GLY A 21 11.91 9.17 -8.00
CA GLY A 21 13.14 9.93 -7.74
C GLY A 21 13.41 11.01 -8.79
N PRO A 22 14.37 11.93 -8.55
CA PRO A 22 14.68 13.05 -9.46
C PRO A 22 15.02 12.63 -10.90
N MET A 23 15.57 11.43 -11.08
CA MET A 23 15.98 10.86 -12.38
C MET A 23 15.21 9.57 -12.74
N LYS A 24 14.09 9.29 -12.07
CA LYS A 24 13.29 8.08 -12.32
C LYS A 24 11.98 8.41 -13.02
N GLN A 25 11.22 7.38 -13.40
CA GLN A 25 9.96 7.50 -14.14
C GLN A 25 8.94 8.41 -13.43
N PHE A 26 8.84 8.33 -12.11
CA PHE A 26 7.96 9.19 -11.32
C PHE A 26 8.76 10.26 -10.58
N LYS A 27 8.59 11.52 -10.98
CA LYS A 27 9.22 12.66 -10.29
C LYS A 27 8.73 12.81 -8.84
N THR A 28 7.47 12.47 -8.57
CA THR A 28 6.86 12.60 -7.23
C THR A 28 5.89 11.45 -6.94
N LYS A 29 5.62 11.21 -5.65
CA LYS A 29 4.57 10.28 -5.20
C LYS A 29 3.18 10.64 -5.77
N LYS A 30 2.88 11.92 -5.95
CA LYS A 30 1.59 12.37 -6.52
C LYS A 30 1.37 11.80 -7.92
N ILE A 31 2.38 11.89 -8.79
CA ILE A 31 2.30 11.37 -10.16
C ILE A 31 2.15 9.84 -10.16
N MET A 32 2.86 9.15 -9.25
CA MET A 32 2.66 7.70 -9.06
C MET A 32 1.20 7.38 -8.68
N TRP A 33 0.59 8.12 -7.76
CA TRP A 33 -0.81 7.90 -7.37
C TRP A 33 -1.80 8.15 -8.51
N GLU A 34 -1.53 9.14 -9.36
CA GLU A 34 -2.31 9.39 -10.59
C GLU A 34 -2.19 8.21 -11.56
N LYS A 35 -1.00 7.63 -11.70
CA LYS A 35 -0.78 6.43 -12.50
C LYS A 35 -1.56 5.22 -11.95
N ILE A 36 -1.52 4.99 -10.63
CA ILE A 36 -2.27 3.91 -9.98
C ILE A 36 -3.78 4.10 -10.17
N ALA A 37 -4.29 5.32 -10.03
CA ALA A 37 -5.69 5.65 -10.31
C ALA A 37 -6.09 5.32 -11.76
N THR A 38 -5.19 5.60 -12.71
CA THR A 38 -5.38 5.28 -14.13
C THR A 38 -5.41 3.77 -14.35
N ASP A 39 -4.53 3.01 -13.69
CA ASP A 39 -4.50 1.55 -13.80
C ASP A 39 -5.73 0.89 -13.15
N LEU A 40 -6.23 1.42 -12.04
CA LEU A 40 -7.50 0.98 -11.45
C LEU A 40 -8.66 1.17 -12.43
N LYS A 41 -8.68 2.30 -13.16
CA LYS A 41 -9.70 2.55 -14.18
C LYS A 41 -9.53 1.61 -15.38
N ASN A 42 -8.32 1.39 -15.86
CA ASN A 42 -8.08 0.58 -17.05
C ASN A 42 -8.28 -0.93 -16.80
N ILE A 43 -7.95 -1.42 -15.61
CA ILE A 43 -7.96 -2.86 -15.31
C ILE A 43 -9.28 -3.31 -14.69
N LEU A 44 -9.87 -2.50 -13.79
CA LEU A 44 -11.07 -2.87 -13.04
C LEU A 44 -12.29 -2.01 -13.39
N ASP A 45 -12.15 -1.08 -14.34
CA ASP A 45 -13.17 -0.09 -14.70
C ASP A 45 -13.61 0.85 -13.57
N VAL A 46 -12.81 0.93 -12.48
CA VAL A 46 -13.15 1.73 -11.30
C VAL A 46 -12.46 3.09 -11.34
N SER A 47 -13.26 4.16 -11.32
CA SER A 47 -12.74 5.52 -11.20
C SER A 47 -12.37 5.85 -9.74
N LYS A 48 -11.10 6.17 -9.50
CA LYS A 48 -10.58 6.71 -8.24
C LYS A 48 -9.70 7.92 -8.52
N THR A 49 -9.63 8.85 -7.58
CA THR A 49 -8.65 9.94 -7.62
C THR A 49 -7.32 9.50 -7.01
N SER A 50 -6.23 10.18 -7.36
CA SER A 50 -4.91 9.97 -6.75
C SER A 50 -4.96 10.10 -5.22
N LEU A 51 -5.68 11.11 -4.71
CA LEU A 51 -5.90 11.32 -3.28
C LEU A 51 -6.66 10.16 -2.62
N GLN A 52 -7.67 9.60 -3.29
CA GLN A 52 -8.39 8.43 -2.77
C GLN A 52 -7.47 7.20 -2.68
N CYS A 53 -6.59 6.99 -3.66
CA CYS A 53 -5.61 5.91 -3.65
C CYS A 53 -4.61 6.09 -2.49
N GLU A 54 -4.06 7.30 -2.33
CA GLU A 54 -3.14 7.62 -1.25
C GLU A 54 -3.79 7.41 0.13
N ASN A 55 -5.01 7.91 0.34
CA ASN A 55 -5.74 7.77 1.59
C ASN A 55 -6.05 6.31 1.91
N ARG A 56 -6.36 5.50 0.89
CA ARG A 56 -6.57 4.07 1.05
C ARG A 56 -5.30 3.37 1.54
N TYR A 57 -4.17 3.63 0.88
CA TYR A 57 -2.88 3.08 1.28
C TYR A 57 -2.55 3.44 2.74
N LYS A 58 -2.63 4.72 3.11
CA LYS A 58 -2.39 5.19 4.49
C LYS A 58 -3.31 4.50 5.51
N THR A 59 -4.58 4.31 5.16
CA THR A 59 -5.54 3.62 6.02
C THR A 59 -5.16 2.16 6.25
N ILE A 60 -4.69 1.46 5.22
CA ILE A 60 -4.23 0.06 5.31
C ILE A 60 -3.00 -0.02 6.22
N MET A 61 -2.00 0.84 6.00
CA MET A 61 -0.79 0.89 6.84
C MET A 61 -1.11 1.15 8.31
N LYS A 62 -2.03 2.09 8.60
CA LYS A 62 -2.48 2.37 9.96
C LYS A 62 -3.17 1.16 10.60
N ARG A 63 -4.00 0.43 9.84
CA ARG A 63 -4.66 -0.80 10.31
C ARG A 63 -3.68 -1.94 10.55
N LYS A 64 -2.69 -2.13 9.67
CA LYS A 64 -1.58 -3.08 9.88
C LYS A 64 -0.87 -2.78 11.19
N LYS A 65 -0.41 -1.54 11.39
CA LYS A 65 0.25 -1.12 12.64
C LYS A 65 -0.61 -1.42 13.87
N LYS A 66 -1.88 -1.03 13.84
CA LYS A 66 -2.82 -1.32 14.94
C LYS A 66 -2.94 -2.82 15.25
N ALA A 67 -3.03 -3.67 14.22
CA ALA A 67 -3.14 -5.12 14.40
C ALA A 67 -1.85 -5.70 15.01
N ILE A 68 -0.69 -5.25 14.56
CA ILE A 68 0.61 -5.66 15.12
C ILE A 68 0.74 -5.20 16.58
N ASP A 69 0.49 -3.93 16.88
CA ASP A 69 0.57 -3.39 18.25
C ASP A 69 -0.38 -4.13 19.20
N ASN A 70 -1.56 -4.52 18.71
CA ASN A 70 -2.51 -5.33 19.46
C ASN A 70 -1.96 -6.74 19.75
N ASN A 71 -1.35 -7.38 18.75
CA ASN A 71 -0.80 -8.73 18.88
C ASN A 71 0.48 -8.79 19.72
N LYS A 72 1.20 -7.67 19.86
CA LYS A 72 2.34 -7.52 20.79
C LYS A 72 1.92 -7.32 22.25
N SER A 73 0.65 -7.02 22.51
CA SER A 73 0.13 -6.78 23.87
C SER A 73 -0.44 -8.05 24.49
N THR A 74 -0.09 -8.36 25.75
CA THR A 74 -0.67 -9.48 26.50
C THR A 74 -2.12 -9.19 26.94
N GLY A 75 -2.96 -10.23 27.02
CA GLY A 75 -4.35 -10.10 27.50
C GLY A 75 -5.36 -9.59 26.48
N ARG A 76 -4.96 -9.39 25.21
CA ARG A 76 -5.87 -9.04 24.11
C ARG A 76 -6.09 -10.23 23.17
N SER A 77 -7.26 -10.26 22.53
CA SER A 77 -7.52 -11.21 21.45
C SER A 77 -6.65 -10.92 20.23
N LYS A 78 -6.20 -11.97 19.53
CA LYS A 78 -5.42 -11.82 18.29
C LYS A 78 -6.25 -11.12 17.22
N MET A 79 -5.62 -10.18 16.52
CA MET A 79 -6.18 -9.45 15.40
C MET A 79 -5.50 -9.86 14.10
N THR A 80 -6.27 -10.11 13.05
CA THR A 80 -5.73 -10.42 11.72
C THR A 80 -5.06 -9.19 11.11
N VAL A 81 -3.86 -9.35 10.55
CA VAL A 81 -3.17 -8.30 9.81
C VAL A 81 -3.73 -8.23 8.38
N PRO A 82 -4.37 -7.12 7.98
CA PRO A 82 -4.96 -7.02 6.65
C PRO A 82 -3.87 -6.88 5.57
N TYR A 83 -4.01 -7.65 4.47
CA TYR A 83 -3.12 -7.63 3.31
C TYR A 83 -1.65 -7.90 3.65
N GLU A 84 -1.40 -8.78 4.63
CA GLU A 84 -0.06 -9.10 5.12
C GLU A 84 0.89 -9.52 3.98
N ASN A 85 0.43 -10.40 3.08
CA ASN A 85 1.24 -10.89 1.96
C ASN A 85 1.64 -9.77 0.99
N GLU A 86 0.69 -8.91 0.59
CA GLU A 86 0.94 -7.80 -0.31
C GLU A 86 1.89 -6.78 0.35
N LEU A 87 1.68 -6.48 1.62
CA LEU A 87 2.49 -5.51 2.36
C LEU A 87 3.91 -6.03 2.64
N SER A 88 4.08 -7.32 2.92
CA SER A 88 5.41 -7.92 3.13
C SER A 88 6.25 -7.88 1.85
N LYS A 89 5.63 -8.07 0.67
CA LYS A 89 6.31 -7.89 -0.62
C LYS A 89 6.78 -6.45 -0.84
N ILE A 90 5.97 -5.46 -0.44
CA ILE A 90 6.35 -4.04 -0.56
C ILE A 90 7.54 -3.73 0.34
N ILE A 91 7.56 -4.25 1.58
CA ILE A 91 8.67 -4.05 2.52
C ILE A 91 9.97 -4.66 2.00
N GLN A 92 9.92 -5.86 1.42
CA GLN A 92 11.09 -6.49 0.81
C GLN A 92 11.69 -5.70 -0.37
N LEU A 93 10.91 -4.83 -1.00
CA LEU A 93 11.34 -3.99 -2.13
C LEU A 93 11.79 -2.59 -1.70
N ASP A 94 11.48 -2.17 -0.48
CA ASP A 94 11.81 -0.86 0.06
C ASP A 94 12.74 -1.01 1.26
N ASP A 95 14.05 -1.02 1.00
CA ASP A 95 15.11 -1.09 2.01
C ASP A 95 15.06 0.06 3.05
N SER A 96 14.23 1.09 2.83
CA SER A 96 13.99 2.17 3.79
C SER A 96 12.93 1.82 4.85
N ILE A 97 12.26 0.66 4.75
CA ILE A 97 11.26 0.20 5.72
C ILE A 97 11.90 -0.91 6.56
N GLU A 98 12.20 -0.62 7.83
CA GLU A 98 12.82 -1.59 8.73
C GLU A 98 11.98 -2.86 8.88
N PRO A 99 12.57 -4.06 8.70
CA PRO A 99 11.91 -5.31 9.03
C PRO A 99 11.65 -5.39 10.54
N GLU A 100 10.52 -5.99 10.95
CA GLU A 100 10.27 -6.21 12.37
C GLU A 100 11.29 -7.21 12.93
N VAL A 101 12.08 -6.75 13.91
CA VAL A 101 12.97 -7.57 14.77
C VAL A 101 12.14 -8.41 15.74
#